data_AF-A0A316FBW0-F1
#
_entry.id   AF-A0A316FBW0-F1
#
_cell.length_a   1.000
_cell.length_b   1.000
_cell.length_c   1.000
_cell.angle_alpha   90.00
_cell.angle_beta   90.00
_cell.angle_gamma   90.00
#
_symmetry.space_group_name_H-M   'P 1'
#
loop_
_entity.id
_entity.type
_entity.pdbx_description
1 polymer ?
#
loop_
_entity_poly.entity_id
_entity_poly.type
_entity_poly.pdbx_seq_one_letter_code
_entity_poly.pdbx_strand_id
1 'polypeptide(L)'
;MNDWPKYDAYHLHELKESLNNINENERPDEAKYVRELIEKGGYQFPDKNSNIEESEANKIKPEGIGGWLVLPVFGLLITPIVFGFEFINVILPTFDEKIWTALTTQGSSAYHPVWAPYLIFLSVARAFMALSAIALLVFLFKKRVIFPKLMIAFYTFTVAIAVSDIAVLYVFILDAFPHVATGIENEATQQFINALVIMLIWIPYFMKSERVKNTFIH
;
A
#
# COMPACT_ATOMS: atom_id res chain seq x y z
N MET A 1 -28.13 -23.76 -35.69
CA MET A 1 -29.11 -24.65 -35.03
C MET A 1 -28.77 -24.59 -33.56
N ASN A 2 -29.55 -23.82 -32.79
CA ASN A 2 -29.27 -23.57 -31.38
C ASN A 2 -29.55 -24.85 -30.60
N ASP A 3 -28.48 -25.46 -30.10
CA ASP A 3 -28.53 -26.62 -29.22
C ASP A 3 -28.86 -26.12 -27.80
N TRP A 4 -30.14 -25.84 -27.57
CA TRP A 4 -30.63 -25.48 -26.25
C TRP A 4 -30.56 -26.73 -25.36
N PRO A 5 -30.10 -26.60 -24.09
CA PRO A 5 -30.13 -27.72 -23.15
C PRO A 5 -31.57 -28.24 -23.06
N LYS A 6 -31.77 -29.56 -23.18
CA LYS A 6 -33.09 -30.17 -23.00
C LYS A 6 -33.52 -29.95 -21.55
N TYR A 7 -34.30 -28.90 -21.33
CA TYR A 7 -34.85 -28.54 -20.04
C TYR A 7 -35.64 -29.73 -19.47
N ASP A 8 -35.34 -30.09 -18.23
CA ASP A 8 -35.86 -31.32 -17.62
C ASP A 8 -37.39 -31.31 -17.55
N ALA A 9 -37.99 -32.45 -17.92
CA ALA A 9 -39.44 -32.63 -18.08
C ALA A 9 -40.28 -32.41 -16.82
N TYR A 10 -39.67 -32.18 -15.66
CA TYR A 10 -40.32 -32.15 -14.34
C TYR A 10 -41.28 -30.96 -14.13
N HIS A 11 -41.19 -29.87 -14.90
CA HIS A 11 -42.03 -28.67 -14.70
C HIS A 11 -42.93 -28.30 -15.88
N LEU A 12 -42.85 -29.02 -17.00
CA LEU A 12 -43.69 -28.79 -18.18
C LEU A 12 -45.18 -29.00 -17.88
N HIS A 13 -45.50 -29.93 -16.97
CA HIS A 13 -46.87 -30.17 -16.52
C HIS A 13 -47.42 -28.96 -15.78
N GLU A 14 -46.67 -28.42 -14.82
CA GLU A 14 -47.05 -27.27 -14.00
C GLU A 14 -47.20 -26.00 -14.83
N LEU A 15 -46.34 -25.78 -15.84
CA LEU A 15 -46.46 -24.65 -16.76
C LEU A 15 -47.70 -24.74 -17.65
N LYS A 16 -48.07 -25.95 -18.11
CA LYS A 16 -49.30 -26.16 -18.88
C LYS A 16 -50.54 -25.95 -18.02
N GLU A 17 -50.49 -26.39 -16.77
CA GLU A 17 -51.56 -26.19 -15.80
C GLU A 17 -51.72 -24.71 -15.43
N SER A 18 -50.62 -23.98 -15.23
CA SER A 18 -50.65 -22.55 -14.96
C SER A 18 -51.20 -21.77 -16.16
N LEU A 19 -50.82 -22.13 -17.40
CA LEU A 19 -51.37 -21.51 -18.61
C LEU A 19 -52.89 -21.67 -18.70
N ASN A 20 -53.43 -22.85 -18.36
CA ASN A 20 -54.88 -23.09 -18.36
C ASN A 20 -55.64 -22.28 -17.29
N ASN A 21 -54.95 -21.87 -16.22
CA ASN A 21 -55.54 -21.11 -15.12
C ASN A 21 -55.37 -19.58 -15.28
N ILE A 22 -54.61 -19.13 -16.28
CA ILE A 22 -54.43 -17.70 -16.56
C ILE A 22 -55.60 -17.18 -17.40
N ASN A 23 -56.25 -16.12 -16.93
CA ASN A 23 -57.21 -15.37 -17.74
C ASN A 23 -56.46 -14.46 -18.73
N GLU A 24 -56.35 -14.91 -19.98
CA GLU A 24 -55.56 -14.22 -21.02
C GLU A 24 -56.05 -12.81 -21.35
N ASN A 25 -57.33 -12.52 -21.07
CA ASN A 25 -57.91 -11.18 -21.28
C ASN A 25 -57.48 -10.19 -20.20
N GLU A 26 -57.17 -10.66 -19.00
CA GLU A 26 -56.74 -9.83 -17.87
C GLU A 26 -55.21 -9.71 -17.77
N ARG A 27 -54.48 -10.77 -18.15
CA ARG A 27 -53.01 -10.86 -17.99
C ARG A 27 -52.33 -11.42 -19.25
N PRO A 28 -52.40 -10.72 -20.38
CA PRO A 28 -51.88 -11.21 -21.67
C PRO A 28 -50.36 -11.42 -21.68
N ASP A 29 -49.61 -10.59 -20.96
CA ASP A 29 -48.14 -10.65 -20.91
C ASP A 29 -47.65 -11.91 -20.19
N GLU A 30 -48.36 -12.36 -19.17
CA GLU A 30 -48.04 -13.57 -18.41
C GLU A 30 -48.36 -14.83 -19.20
N ALA A 31 -49.52 -14.87 -19.86
CA ALA A 31 -49.87 -15.97 -20.75
C ALA A 31 -48.81 -16.12 -21.87
N LYS A 32 -48.35 -14.99 -22.43
CA LYS A 32 -47.28 -14.98 -23.44
C LYS A 32 -45.96 -15.51 -22.89
N TYR A 33 -45.56 -15.08 -21.69
CA TYR A 33 -44.32 -15.53 -21.06
C TYR A 33 -44.34 -17.03 -20.73
N VAL A 34 -45.43 -17.54 -20.17
CA VAL A 34 -45.58 -18.97 -19.86
C VAL A 34 -45.57 -19.82 -21.13
N ARG A 35 -46.22 -19.36 -22.22
CA ARG A 35 -46.14 -20.03 -23.53
C ARG A 35 -44.71 -20.10 -24.05
N GLU A 36 -43.95 -19.01 -23.95
CA GLU A 36 -42.55 -18.97 -24.36
C GLU A 36 -41.69 -19.98 -23.56
N LEU A 37 -41.94 -20.11 -22.26
CA LEU A 37 -41.25 -21.11 -21.42
C LEU A 37 -41.62 -22.55 -21.80
N ILE A 38 -42.88 -22.81 -22.15
CA ILE A 38 -43.33 -24.12 -22.63
C ILE A 38 -42.67 -24.44 -23.99
N GLU A 39 -42.62 -23.48 -24.91
CA GLU A 39 -41.94 -23.63 -26.22
C GLU A 39 -40.45 -23.90 -26.07
N LYS A 40 -39.81 -23.28 -25.08
CA LYS A 40 -38.41 -23.55 -24.73
C LYS A 40 -38.21 -24.90 -24.05
N GLY A 41 -39.28 -25.62 -23.68
CA GLY A 41 -39.21 -26.95 -23.06
C GLY A 41 -39.19 -26.95 -21.53
N GLY A 42 -39.43 -25.80 -20.90
CA GLY A 42 -39.45 -25.64 -19.45
C GLY A 42 -38.64 -24.42 -18.98
N TYR A 43 -38.53 -24.26 -17.66
CA TYR A 43 -37.66 -23.28 -17.02
C TYR A 43 -36.76 -23.99 -16.01
N GLN A 44 -35.46 -23.68 -16.01
CA GLN A 44 -34.56 -24.09 -14.94
C GLN A 44 -34.61 -23.06 -13.82
N PHE A 45 -34.99 -23.49 -12.61
CA PHE A 45 -34.58 -22.74 -11.43
C PHE A 45 -33.06 -22.63 -11.46
N PRO A 46 -32.48 -21.42 -11.30
CA PRO A 46 -31.04 -21.28 -11.19
C PRO A 46 -30.58 -22.22 -10.08
N ASP A 47 -29.57 -23.05 -10.38
CA ASP A 47 -28.98 -23.91 -9.36
C ASP A 47 -28.61 -23.01 -8.17
N LYS A 48 -28.91 -23.45 -6.95
CA LYS A 48 -28.50 -22.73 -5.74
C LYS A 48 -26.99 -22.41 -5.79
N ASN A 49 -26.20 -23.29 -6.41
CA ASN A 49 -24.78 -23.07 -6.67
C ASN A 49 -24.51 -22.03 -7.76
N SER A 50 -25.31 -21.93 -8.82
CA SER A 50 -25.14 -20.88 -9.83
C SER A 50 -25.39 -19.49 -9.25
N ASN A 51 -26.38 -19.35 -8.36
CA ASN A 51 -26.61 -18.09 -7.64
C ASN A 51 -25.44 -17.75 -6.69
N ILE A 52 -24.81 -18.76 -6.09
CA ILE A 52 -23.63 -18.56 -5.24
C ILE A 52 -22.44 -18.14 -6.10
N GLU A 53 -22.15 -18.84 -7.19
CA GLU A 53 -21.06 -18.52 -8.13
C GLU A 53 -21.24 -17.13 -8.75
N GLU A 54 -22.46 -16.76 -9.15
CA GLU A 54 -22.78 -15.45 -9.68
C GLU A 54 -22.67 -14.36 -8.60
N SER A 55 -23.07 -14.65 -7.36
CA SER A 55 -22.86 -13.74 -6.21
C SER A 55 -21.38 -13.57 -5.84
N GLU A 56 -20.56 -14.62 -5.98
CA GLU A 56 -19.12 -14.57 -5.71
C GLU A 56 -18.35 -13.88 -6.84
N ALA A 57 -18.74 -14.12 -8.10
CA ALA A 57 -18.21 -13.41 -9.26
C ALA A 57 -18.53 -11.91 -9.20
N ASN A 58 -19.66 -11.53 -8.59
CA ASN A 58 -20.11 -10.15 -8.44
C ASN A 58 -19.68 -9.50 -7.11
N LYS A 59 -18.85 -10.16 -6.29
CA LYS A 59 -18.21 -9.51 -5.13
C LYS A 59 -17.26 -8.43 -5.65
N ILE A 60 -17.59 -7.17 -5.38
CA ILE A 60 -16.74 -6.01 -5.68
C ILE A 60 -15.38 -6.24 -5.00
N LYS A 61 -14.36 -6.55 -5.80
CA LYS A 61 -13.00 -6.75 -5.30
C LYS A 61 -12.50 -5.43 -4.71
N PRO A 62 -11.84 -5.44 -3.54
CA PRO A 62 -11.32 -4.21 -2.97
C PRO A 62 -10.24 -3.66 -3.89
N GLU A 63 -10.45 -2.44 -4.41
CA GLU A 63 -9.53 -1.76 -5.32
C GLU A 63 -9.46 -0.25 -5.00
N GLY A 64 -8.50 0.43 -5.62
CA GLY A 64 -8.27 1.86 -5.43
C GLY A 64 -7.59 2.24 -4.11
N ILE A 65 -7.29 3.54 -4.00
CA ILE A 65 -6.71 4.13 -2.79
C ILE A 65 -7.84 4.27 -1.75
N GLY A 66 -7.87 3.36 -0.79
CA GLY A 66 -8.92 3.31 0.23
C GLY A 66 -8.61 2.32 1.36
N GLY A 67 -9.44 2.30 2.38
CA GLY A 67 -9.25 1.45 3.57
C GLY A 67 -7.86 1.64 4.19
N TRP A 68 -7.21 0.53 4.54
CA TRP A 68 -5.87 0.52 5.15
C TRP A 68 -4.75 1.14 4.29
N LEU A 69 -4.93 1.26 2.97
CA LEU A 69 -3.93 1.86 2.09
C LEU A 69 -3.82 3.39 2.28
N VAL A 70 -4.83 4.04 2.88
CA VAL A 70 -4.81 5.48 3.12
C VAL A 70 -3.73 5.87 4.14
N LEU A 71 -3.48 5.04 5.15
CA LEU A 71 -2.49 5.31 6.19
C LEU A 71 -1.05 5.45 5.66
N PRO A 72 -0.50 4.48 4.89
CA PRO A 72 0.85 4.63 4.33
C PRO A 72 0.91 5.73 3.27
N VAL A 73 -0.19 5.99 2.55
CA VAL A 73 -0.27 7.11 1.61
C VAL A 73 -0.17 8.46 2.32
N PHE A 74 -0.88 8.61 3.45
CA PHE A 74 -0.81 9.83 4.26
C PHE A 74 0.59 10.04 4.84
N GLY A 75 1.21 8.96 5.36
CA GLY A 75 2.61 9.00 5.79
C GLY A 75 3.56 9.42 4.67
N LEU A 76 3.38 8.87 3.46
CA LEU A 76 4.17 9.21 2.29
C LEU A 76 3.99 10.69 1.86
N LEU A 77 2.79 11.26 2.00
CA LEU A 77 2.54 12.68 1.72
C LEU A 77 3.26 13.61 2.69
N ILE A 78 3.34 13.24 3.97
CA ILE A 78 4.02 14.03 5.01
C ILE A 78 5.54 13.92 4.91
N THR A 79 6.04 12.76 4.48
CA THR A 79 7.47 12.43 4.44
C THR A 79 8.37 13.50 3.78
N PRO A 80 8.09 14.01 2.56
CA PRO A 80 8.94 15.04 1.94
C PRO A 80 8.94 16.36 2.71
N ILE A 81 7.86 16.69 3.42
CA ILE A 81 7.78 17.89 4.27
C ILE A 81 8.69 17.72 5.48
N VAL A 82 8.62 16.56 6.15
CA VAL A 82 9.46 16.26 7.32
C VAL A 82 10.93 16.23 6.95
N PHE A 83 11.29 15.51 5.88
CA PHE A 83 12.69 15.46 5.43
C PHE A 83 13.18 16.81 4.90
N GLY A 84 12.33 17.60 4.24
CA GLY A 84 12.69 18.95 3.83
C GLY A 84 12.95 19.87 5.03
N PHE A 85 12.09 19.80 6.06
CA PHE A 85 12.27 20.55 7.29
C PHE A 85 13.55 20.15 8.04
N GLU A 86 13.80 18.85 8.19
CA GLU A 86 15.02 18.32 8.79
C GLU A 86 16.25 18.76 7.98
N PHE A 87 16.20 18.68 6.65
CA PHE A 87 17.32 19.09 5.81
C PHE A 87 17.67 20.56 6.02
N ILE A 88 16.67 21.43 6.08
CA ILE A 88 16.88 22.88 6.23
C ILE A 88 17.35 23.25 7.65
N ASN A 89 16.77 22.64 8.69
CA ASN A 89 16.99 23.08 10.07
C ASN A 89 18.06 22.28 10.81
N VAL A 90 18.40 21.08 10.33
CA VAL A 90 19.37 20.19 10.98
C VAL A 90 20.58 20.00 10.09
N ILE A 91 20.39 19.58 8.83
CA ILE A 91 21.52 19.21 7.96
C ILE A 91 22.26 20.43 7.43
N LEU A 92 21.57 21.39 6.82
CA LEU A 92 22.21 22.58 6.25
C LEU A 92 23.10 23.35 7.24
N PRO A 93 22.68 23.59 8.50
CA PRO A 93 23.53 24.24 9.49
C PRO A 93 24.84 23.51 9.78
N THR A 94 24.89 22.16 9.66
CA THR A 94 26.14 21.42 9.89
C THR A 94 27.24 21.72 8.88
N PHE A 95 26.89 22.29 7.73
CA PHE A 95 27.84 22.73 6.70
C PHE A 95 28.23 24.21 6.83
N ASP A 96 27.74 24.91 7.85
CA ASP A 96 28.28 26.23 8.19
C ASP A 96 29.77 26.13 8.53
N GLU A 97 30.56 27.10 8.08
CA GLU A 97 32.02 27.09 8.22
C GLU A 97 32.46 26.85 9.67
N LYS A 98 31.76 27.45 10.64
CA LYS A 98 32.09 27.32 12.07
C LYS A 98 31.86 25.91 12.57
N ILE A 99 30.71 25.31 12.23
CA ILE A 99 30.34 23.97 12.70
C ILE A 99 31.18 22.91 11.98
N TRP A 100 31.31 23.03 10.66
CA TRP A 100 32.09 22.12 9.84
C TRP A 100 33.56 22.08 10.30
N THR A 101 34.18 23.24 10.50
CA THR A 101 35.58 23.33 10.95
C THR A 101 35.74 22.73 12.35
N ALA A 102 34.78 22.97 13.26
CA ALA A 102 34.81 22.39 14.60
C ALA A 102 34.72 20.85 14.59
N LEU A 103 33.99 20.25 13.66
CA LEU A 103 33.84 18.79 13.57
C LEU A 103 34.96 18.09 12.78
N THR A 104 35.60 18.80 11.84
CA THR A 104 36.51 18.20 10.84
C THR A 104 37.98 18.61 10.96
N THR A 105 38.30 19.60 11.79
CA THR A 105 39.69 20.06 11.98
C THR A 105 40.38 19.33 13.13
N GLN A 106 41.52 18.70 12.83
CA GLN A 106 42.37 18.08 13.85
C GLN A 106 42.78 19.10 14.92
N GLY A 107 42.60 18.74 16.19
CA GLY A 107 42.89 19.61 17.33
C GLY A 107 41.68 20.37 17.88
N SER A 108 40.52 20.32 17.22
CA SER A 108 39.25 20.77 17.80
C SER A 108 38.77 19.81 18.90
N SER A 109 38.08 20.35 19.90
CA SER A 109 37.49 19.55 21.00
C SER A 109 36.37 18.62 20.55
N ALA A 110 35.75 18.85 19.40
CA ALA A 110 34.66 18.04 18.84
C ALA A 110 35.08 17.21 17.61
N TYR A 111 36.39 17.19 17.29
CA TYR A 111 36.90 16.53 16.10
C TYR A 111 36.77 15.00 16.18
N HIS A 112 36.23 14.41 15.13
CA HIS A 112 36.31 12.97 14.89
C HIS A 112 36.40 12.70 13.39
N PRO A 113 37.29 11.80 12.91
CA PRO A 113 37.45 11.53 11.47
C PRO A 113 36.17 11.07 10.77
N VAL A 114 35.23 10.49 11.51
CA VAL A 114 33.94 9.99 10.96
C VAL A 114 32.96 11.12 10.60
N TRP A 115 33.11 12.33 11.16
CA TRP A 115 32.09 13.38 11.02
C TRP A 115 31.89 13.82 9.58
N ALA A 116 32.97 14.15 8.87
CA ALA A 116 32.88 14.59 7.48
C ALA A 116 32.18 13.55 6.57
N PRO A 117 32.62 12.29 6.50
CA PRO A 117 31.97 11.30 5.64
C PRO A 117 30.54 10.98 6.10
N TYR A 118 30.27 10.95 7.41
CA TYR A 118 28.93 10.69 7.94
C TYR A 118 27.94 11.80 7.61
N LEU A 119 28.31 13.07 7.80
CA LEU A 119 27.44 14.21 7.48
C LEU A 119 27.12 14.28 5.98
N ILE A 120 28.11 14.00 5.12
CA ILE A 120 27.88 13.91 3.66
C ILE A 120 26.92 12.75 3.34
N PHE A 121 27.16 11.57 3.92
CA PHE A 121 26.28 10.41 3.75
C PHE A 121 24.84 10.71 4.17
N LEU A 122 24.65 11.26 5.37
CA LEU A 122 23.34 11.59 5.92
C LEU A 122 22.62 12.61 5.03
N SER A 123 23.34 13.63 4.54
CA SER A 123 22.80 14.63 3.62
C SER A 123 22.29 14.03 2.32
N VAL A 124 23.11 13.19 1.70
CA VAL A 124 22.75 12.50 0.44
C VAL A 124 21.59 11.54 0.67
N ALA A 125 21.63 10.77 1.76
CA ALA A 125 20.59 9.82 2.12
C ALA A 125 19.23 10.52 2.35
N ARG A 126 19.21 11.60 3.13
CA ARG A 126 17.96 12.35 3.40
C ARG A 126 17.42 13.04 2.15
N ALA A 127 18.29 13.63 1.31
CA ALA A 127 17.89 14.18 0.03
C ALA A 127 17.33 13.11 -0.92
N PHE A 128 18.01 11.96 -1.04
CA PHE A 128 17.55 10.82 -1.82
C PHE A 128 16.20 10.30 -1.32
N MET A 129 16.00 10.22 -0.01
CA MET A 129 14.75 9.78 0.60
C MET A 129 13.59 10.75 0.32
N ALA A 130 13.84 12.06 0.40
CA ALA A 130 12.84 13.08 0.05
C ALA A 130 12.43 12.99 -1.43
N LEU A 131 13.40 12.86 -2.34
CA LEU A 131 13.15 12.70 -3.77
C LEU A 131 12.41 11.39 -4.08
N SER A 132 12.80 10.31 -3.41
CA SER A 132 12.15 8.99 -3.55
C SER A 132 10.70 9.05 -3.08
N ALA A 133 10.40 9.76 -1.97
CA ALA A 133 9.04 9.95 -1.50
C ALA A 133 8.18 10.70 -2.54
N ILE A 134 8.71 11.76 -3.16
CA ILE A 134 8.01 12.49 -4.23
C ILE A 134 7.78 11.58 -5.45
N ALA A 135 8.79 10.82 -5.87
CA ALA A 135 8.66 9.88 -6.98
C ALA A 135 7.61 8.79 -6.69
N LEU A 136 7.59 8.27 -5.46
CA LEU A 136 6.58 7.32 -5.00
C LEU A 136 5.18 7.91 -5.03
N LEU A 137 4.98 9.18 -4.66
CA LEU A 137 3.69 9.85 -4.81
C LEU A 137 3.25 9.90 -6.28
N VAL A 138 4.16 10.21 -7.20
CA VAL A 138 3.85 10.18 -8.64
C VAL A 138 3.44 8.76 -9.09
N PHE A 139 4.15 7.72 -8.64
CA PHE A 139 3.81 6.33 -8.97
C PHE A 139 2.52 5.85 -8.31
N LEU A 140 2.23 6.33 -7.10
CA LEU A 140 0.98 6.10 -6.38
C LEU A 140 -0.21 6.61 -7.19
N PHE A 141 -0.19 7.90 -7.57
CA PHE A 141 -1.30 8.53 -8.29
C PHE A 141 -1.44 8.01 -9.71
N LYS A 142 -0.34 7.59 -10.34
CA LYS A 142 -0.35 6.87 -11.62
C LYS A 142 -0.70 5.38 -11.48
N LYS A 143 -0.95 4.89 -10.27
CA LYS A 143 -1.28 3.48 -9.95
C LYS A 143 -0.33 2.47 -10.58
N ARG A 144 0.98 2.80 -10.62
CA ARG A 144 1.99 1.97 -11.28
C ARG A 144 2.19 0.63 -10.57
N VAL A 145 2.31 -0.47 -11.32
CA VAL A 145 2.64 -1.84 -10.82
C VAL A 145 3.92 -1.89 -9.99
N ILE A 146 4.86 -0.97 -10.23
CA ILE A 146 6.15 -0.92 -9.53
C ILE A 146 6.03 -0.29 -8.13
N PHE A 147 4.96 0.47 -7.85
CA PHE A 147 4.80 1.23 -6.62
C PHE A 147 4.89 0.36 -5.35
N PRO A 148 4.18 -0.80 -5.22
CA PRO A 148 4.28 -1.63 -4.02
C PRO A 148 5.70 -2.13 -3.74
N LYS A 149 6.46 -2.47 -4.79
CA LYS A 149 7.86 -2.91 -4.65
C LYS A 149 8.77 -1.78 -4.20
N LEU A 150 8.56 -0.57 -4.74
CA LEU A 150 9.33 0.60 -4.33
C LEU A 150 8.97 1.07 -2.91
N MET A 151 7.71 0.92 -2.47
CA MET A 151 7.33 1.19 -1.07
C MET A 151 8.05 0.24 -0.10
N ILE A 152 8.13 -1.05 -0.44
CA ILE A 152 8.90 -2.03 0.36
C ILE A 152 10.38 -1.62 0.41
N ALA A 153 10.99 -1.34 -0.75
CA ALA A 153 12.37 -0.89 -0.82
C ALA A 153 12.62 0.39 0.00
N PHE A 154 11.67 1.33 -0.05
CA PHE A 154 11.71 2.58 0.71
C PHE A 154 11.73 2.32 2.22
N TYR A 155 10.81 1.50 2.75
CA TYR A 155 10.80 1.16 4.17
C TYR A 155 12.07 0.40 4.60
N THR A 156 12.55 -0.53 3.78
CA THR A 156 13.80 -1.24 4.04
C THR A 156 14.98 -0.28 4.10
N PHE A 157 15.05 0.69 3.18
CA PHE A 157 16.12 1.68 3.17
C PHE A 157 16.04 2.64 4.36
N THR A 158 14.83 3.04 4.79
CA THR A 158 14.65 3.82 6.03
C THR A 158 15.25 3.10 7.24
N VAL A 159 14.98 1.79 7.38
CA VAL A 159 15.55 1.00 8.48
C VAL A 159 17.07 0.89 8.33
N ALA A 160 17.59 0.71 7.12
CA ALA A 160 19.03 0.65 6.89
C ALA A 160 19.75 1.94 7.31
N ILE A 161 19.17 3.12 7.01
CA ILE A 161 19.69 4.41 7.48
C ILE A 161 19.65 4.48 9.01
N ALA A 162 18.53 4.12 9.64
CA ALA A 162 18.42 4.16 11.09
C ALA A 162 19.42 3.23 11.79
N VAL A 163 19.70 2.06 11.19
CA VAL A 163 20.76 1.15 11.64
C VAL A 163 22.14 1.79 11.49
N SER A 164 22.41 2.50 10.37
CA SER A 164 23.69 3.20 10.21
C SER A 164 23.87 4.31 11.24
N ASP A 165 22.81 5.04 11.58
CA ASP A 165 22.87 6.13 12.57
C ASP A 165 23.21 5.58 13.95
N ILE A 166 22.55 4.48 14.38
CA ILE A 166 22.88 3.76 15.61
C ILE A 166 24.30 3.20 15.56
N ALA A 167 24.70 2.56 14.47
CA ALA A 167 26.03 1.98 14.35
C ALA A 167 27.12 3.05 14.48
N VAL A 168 26.94 4.21 13.84
CA VAL A 168 27.89 5.32 13.96
C VAL A 168 27.96 5.84 15.39
N LEU A 169 26.81 5.99 16.05
CA LEU A 169 26.74 6.42 17.44
C LEU A 169 27.52 5.48 18.37
N TYR A 170 27.19 4.18 18.36
CA TYR A 170 27.76 3.19 19.28
C TYR A 170 29.23 2.88 18.98
N VAL A 171 29.64 2.85 17.71
CA VAL A 171 31.01 2.47 17.33
C VAL A 171 31.99 3.64 17.44
N PHE A 172 31.55 4.87 17.17
CA PHE A 172 32.46 6.01 17.03
C PHE A 172 32.22 7.17 18.00
N ILE A 173 31.00 7.39 18.48
CA ILE A 173 30.65 8.64 19.17
C ILE A 173 30.52 8.45 20.69
N LEU A 174 29.95 7.34 21.18
CA LEU A 174 29.72 7.14 22.61
C LEU A 174 31.01 7.24 23.44
N ASP A 175 32.07 6.55 23.02
CA ASP A 175 33.36 6.55 23.71
C ASP A 175 34.13 7.86 23.56
N ALA A 176 33.98 8.52 22.40
CA ALA A 176 34.69 9.76 22.08
C ALA A 176 34.05 10.99 22.76
N PHE A 177 32.72 11.01 22.92
CA PHE A 177 31.97 12.15 23.45
C PHE A 177 30.85 11.74 24.44
N PRO A 178 31.20 11.26 25.65
CA PRO A 178 30.23 10.71 26.60
C PRO A 178 29.15 11.69 27.05
N HIS A 179 29.44 12.99 27.05
CA HIS A 179 28.49 14.04 27.49
C HIS A 179 27.51 14.46 26.38
N VAL A 180 27.82 14.17 25.12
CA VAL A 180 26.96 14.47 23.96
C VAL A 180 26.09 13.26 23.59
N ALA A 181 26.60 12.07 23.92
CA ALA A 181 26.00 10.77 23.65
C ALA A 181 24.56 10.58 24.13
N THR A 182 24.23 10.98 25.38
CA THR A 182 22.97 10.57 26.03
C THR A 182 21.71 11.16 25.37
N GLY A 183 21.79 12.37 24.83
CA GLY A 183 20.69 12.99 24.08
C GLY A 183 20.50 12.35 22.70
N ILE A 184 21.61 12.17 21.98
CA ILE A 184 21.63 11.62 20.63
C ILE A 184 21.22 10.14 20.62
N GLU A 185 21.58 9.39 21.67
CA GLU A 185 21.22 7.98 21.82
C GLU A 185 19.71 7.75 21.86
N ASN A 186 19.00 8.55 22.65
CA ASN A 186 17.55 8.45 22.75
C ASN A 186 16.88 8.72 21.41
N GLU A 187 17.32 9.76 20.70
CA GLU A 187 16.79 10.11 19.39
C GLU A 187 17.07 9.03 18.33
N ALA A 188 18.31 8.55 18.23
CA ALA A 188 18.68 7.49 17.28
C ALA A 188 17.92 6.19 17.56
N THR A 189 17.82 5.81 18.83
CA THR A 189 17.06 4.62 19.27
C THR A 189 15.58 4.75 18.93
N GLN A 190 14.98 5.92 19.19
CA GLN A 190 13.58 6.17 18.87
C GLN A 190 13.33 6.14 17.35
N GLN A 191 14.20 6.75 16.55
CA GLN A 191 14.10 6.72 15.08
C GLN A 191 14.17 5.29 14.54
N PHE A 192 15.08 4.47 15.06
CA PHE A 192 15.19 3.06 14.70
C PHE A 192 13.96 2.24 15.08
N ILE A 193 13.46 2.37 16.32
CA ILE A 193 12.25 1.67 16.76
C ILE A 193 11.06 2.07 15.88
N ASN A 194 10.89 3.36 15.60
CA ASN A 194 9.82 3.85 14.73
C ASN A 194 9.94 3.27 13.32
N ALA A 195 11.13 3.30 12.72
CA ALA A 195 11.37 2.73 11.40
C ALA A 195 11.08 1.22 11.35
N LEU A 196 11.50 0.47 12.37
CA LEU A 196 11.21 -0.96 12.48
C LEU A 196 9.72 -1.25 12.59
N VAL A 197 9.00 -0.55 13.47
CA VAL A 197 7.56 -0.75 13.65
C VAL A 197 6.81 -0.45 12.36
N ILE A 198 7.12 0.66 11.70
CA ILE A 198 6.55 1.04 10.40
C ILE A 198 6.83 -0.05 9.36
N MET A 199 8.07 -0.53 9.28
CA MET A 199 8.47 -1.60 8.35
C MET A 199 7.68 -2.90 8.60
N LEU A 200 7.60 -3.33 9.86
CA LEU A 200 6.93 -4.58 10.25
C LEU A 200 5.42 -4.56 10.01
N ILE A 201 4.80 -3.38 10.04
CA ILE A 201 3.38 -3.21 9.72
C ILE A 201 3.18 -3.17 8.20
N TRP A 202 3.93 -2.31 7.50
CA TRP A 202 3.61 -2.00 6.11
C TRP A 202 4.18 -2.99 5.11
N ILE A 203 5.38 -3.57 5.31
CA ILE A 203 5.91 -4.53 4.35
C ILE A 203 4.98 -5.74 4.18
N PRO A 204 4.53 -6.42 5.25
CA PRO A 204 3.59 -7.55 5.10
C PRO A 204 2.27 -7.12 4.46
N TYR A 205 1.78 -5.92 4.76
CA TYR A 205 0.58 -5.36 4.14
C TYR A 205 0.76 -5.20 2.62
N PHE A 206 1.84 -4.56 2.16
CA PHE A 206 2.12 -4.38 0.73
C PHE A 206 2.36 -5.70 -0.02
N MET A 207 2.85 -6.74 0.67
CA MET A 207 3.06 -8.07 0.07
C MET A 207 1.76 -8.90 -0.05
N LYS A 208 0.89 -8.84 0.97
CA LYS A 208 -0.26 -9.77 1.08
C LYS A 208 -1.61 -9.15 0.74
N SER A 209 -1.77 -7.83 0.85
CA SER A 209 -3.05 -7.15 0.66
C SER A 209 -3.63 -7.34 -0.75
N GLU A 210 -4.84 -7.89 -0.82
CA GLU A 210 -5.62 -7.99 -2.07
C GLU A 210 -5.89 -6.61 -2.67
N ARG A 211 -6.19 -5.61 -1.82
CA ARG A 211 -6.41 -4.24 -2.26
C ARG A 211 -5.19 -3.68 -3.00
N VAL A 212 -3.99 -3.89 -2.47
CA VAL A 212 -2.76 -3.42 -3.11
C VAL A 212 -2.59 -4.10 -4.47
N LYS A 213 -2.76 -5.42 -4.53
CA LYS A 213 -2.66 -6.19 -5.78
C LYS A 213 -3.67 -5.74 -6.83
N ASN A 214 -4.90 -5.43 -6.44
CA ASN A 214 -5.95 -4.97 -7.35
C ASN A 214 -5.78 -3.49 -7.75
N THR A 215 -5.16 -2.65 -6.90
CA THR A 215 -5.00 -1.21 -7.16
C THR A 215 -3.86 -0.91 -8.12
N PHE A 216 -2.76 -1.64 -8.03
CA PHE A 216 -1.53 -1.38 -8.78
C PHE A 216 -1.31 -2.44 -9.86
N ILE A 217 -2.19 -2.46 -10.86
CA ILE A 217 -2.16 -3.41 -11.99
C ILE A 217 -1.69 -2.80 -13.31
N HIS A 218 -1.48 -1.47 -13.38
CA HIS A 218 -1.17 -0.71 -14.60
C HIS A 218 0.23 -0.08 -14.66
#